data_AF-E3RLF0-F1
#
_entry.id   AF-E3RLF0-F1
#
_cell.length_a   1.000
_cell.length_b   1.000
_cell.length_c   1.000
_cell.angle_alpha   90.00
_cell.angle_beta   90.00
_cell.angle_gamma   90.00
#
_symmetry.space_group_name_H-M   'P 1'
#
loop_
_entity.id
_entity.type
_entity.pdbx_description
1 polymer ?
#
loop_
_entity_poly.entity_id
_entity_poly.type
_entity_poly.pdbx_seq_one_letter_code
_entity_poly.pdbx_strand_id
1 'polypeptide(L)'
;MDVDTIDRSYAFHHPPRSRLPPPRRPPDSNRRRNHDHDRGRVTKPASNSKSTRLSNDHHSPTVNWFRVDNTSDNPTTQLDTNLPKNFRQPLTCFFWYQYKRCSKSFSECPYAHYDTGFIAKAPFGLAQSSTPPESLSPTPAELDRMKLEVEDKTKALAQRERDVEEREVTVVEKERQFARKMRSVEKALGVREKIVKRREEALRRSDGGGRE
;
A
#
# COMPACT_ATOMS: atom_id res chain seq x y z
N MET A 1 -59.03 67.87 -2.74
CA MET A 1 -57.60 68.20 -2.75
C MET A 1 -56.89 66.87 -2.93
N ASP A 2 -56.94 66.37 -4.17
CA ASP A 2 -56.34 65.12 -4.60
C ASP A 2 -54.92 65.43 -5.06
N VAL A 3 -53.93 64.81 -4.43
CA VAL A 3 -52.52 64.99 -4.76
C VAL A 3 -51.95 63.65 -5.19
N ASP A 4 -51.97 63.49 -6.50
CA ASP A 4 -51.13 62.69 -7.40
C ASP A 4 -50.27 61.55 -6.85
N THR A 5 -50.65 60.36 -7.33
CA THR A 5 -49.87 59.13 -7.46
C THR A 5 -48.62 59.36 -8.33
N ILE A 6 -47.43 59.33 -7.72
CA ILE A 6 -46.17 59.23 -8.46
C ILE A 6 -45.79 57.75 -8.55
N ASP A 7 -46.18 57.13 -9.65
CA ASP A 7 -45.72 55.82 -10.08
C ASP A 7 -44.26 55.93 -10.58
N ARG A 8 -43.31 55.55 -9.72
CA ARG A 8 -41.88 55.65 -9.98
C ARG A 8 -41.34 54.28 -10.37
N SER A 9 -41.71 53.82 -11.56
CA SER A 9 -41.18 52.62 -12.21
C SER A 9 -39.73 52.85 -12.66
N TYR A 10 -38.79 52.74 -11.72
CA TYR A 10 -37.36 52.61 -12.05
C TYR A 10 -37.10 51.19 -12.56
N ALA A 11 -37.20 51.02 -13.88
CA ALA A 11 -36.74 49.81 -14.55
C ALA A 11 -35.21 49.73 -14.46
N PHE A 12 -34.71 48.95 -13.50
CA PHE A 12 -33.30 48.56 -13.46
C PHE A 12 -33.01 47.67 -14.66
N HIS A 13 -32.41 48.24 -15.71
CA HIS A 13 -31.80 47.49 -16.79
C HIS A 13 -30.62 46.69 -16.24
N HIS A 14 -30.86 45.42 -15.93
CA HIS A 14 -29.77 44.48 -15.64
C HIS A 14 -28.93 44.27 -16.91
N PRO A 15 -27.60 44.44 -16.85
CA PRO A 15 -26.76 44.11 -17.98
C PRO A 15 -26.88 42.61 -18.30
N PRO A 16 -26.81 42.21 -19.58
CA PRO A 16 -26.87 40.81 -19.96
C PRO A 16 -25.73 40.07 -19.26
N ARG A 17 -26.08 39.04 -18.47
CA ARG A 17 -25.11 38.15 -17.85
C ARG A 17 -24.23 37.55 -18.95
N SER A 18 -22.97 37.96 -18.99
CA SER A 18 -21.93 37.34 -19.80
C SER A 18 -21.93 35.85 -19.49
N ARG A 19 -22.46 35.04 -20.42
CA ARG A 19 -22.42 33.58 -20.32
C ARG A 19 -20.96 33.17 -20.44
N LEU A 20 -20.29 33.01 -19.30
CA LEU A 20 -19.00 32.36 -19.27
C LEU A 20 -19.16 30.98 -19.92
N PRO A 21 -18.27 30.60 -20.85
CA PRO A 21 -18.31 29.26 -21.42
C PRO A 21 -18.20 28.24 -20.28
N PRO A 22 -18.95 27.13 -20.34
CA PRO A 22 -18.89 26.11 -19.31
C PRO A 22 -17.45 25.62 -19.15
N PRO A 23 -17.02 25.31 -17.91
CA PRO A 23 -15.69 24.78 -17.67
C PRO A 23 -15.47 23.53 -18.53
N ARG A 24 -14.34 23.50 -19.25
CA ARG A 24 -13.95 22.33 -20.05
C ARG A 24 -13.89 21.13 -19.11
N ARG A 25 -14.70 20.10 -19.39
CA ARG A 25 -14.63 18.83 -18.66
C ARG A 25 -13.20 18.30 -18.74
N PRO A 26 -12.60 17.86 -17.62
CA PRO A 26 -11.32 17.19 -17.66
C PRO A 26 -11.42 15.93 -18.55
N PRO A 27 -10.35 15.58 -19.28
CA PRO A 27 -10.34 14.38 -20.11
C PRO A 27 -10.61 13.15 -19.24
N ASP A 28 -11.68 12.45 -19.58
CA ASP A 28 -12.15 11.24 -18.91
C ASP A 28 -11.14 10.10 -19.14
N SER A 29 -10.18 9.97 -18.23
CA SER A 29 -9.09 8.99 -18.31
C SER A 29 -9.53 7.54 -18.05
N ASN A 30 -10.82 7.30 -17.77
CA ASN A 30 -11.34 5.96 -17.46
C ASN A 30 -12.00 5.23 -18.64
N ARG A 31 -12.00 5.81 -19.85
CA ARG A 31 -12.60 5.18 -21.04
C ARG A 31 -11.63 4.32 -21.87
N ARG A 32 -10.71 3.60 -21.20
CA ARG A 32 -9.81 2.62 -21.84
C ARG A 32 -9.61 1.38 -20.96
N ARG A 33 -10.62 0.53 -20.90
CA ARG A 33 -10.52 -0.94 -20.80
C ARG A 33 -11.93 -1.51 -20.63
N ASN A 34 -12.21 -2.64 -21.26
CA ASN A 34 -13.44 -3.44 -21.22
C ASN A 34 -14.37 -3.35 -22.44
N HIS A 35 -13.80 -3.21 -23.64
CA HIS A 35 -14.39 -3.84 -24.82
C HIS A 35 -13.41 -4.90 -25.30
N ASP A 36 -13.70 -6.16 -24.95
CA ASP A 36 -13.42 -7.36 -25.74
C ASP A 36 -13.57 -8.58 -24.84
N HIS A 37 -14.81 -9.06 -24.67
CA HIS A 37 -15.10 -10.48 -24.38
C HIS A 37 -16.60 -10.72 -24.64
N ASP A 38 -17.02 -10.57 -25.90
CA ASP A 38 -18.18 -11.32 -26.37
C ASP A 38 -18.04 -11.62 -27.86
N ARG A 39 -17.80 -12.90 -28.16
CA ARG A 39 -18.36 -13.72 -29.25
C ARG A 39 -17.39 -14.85 -29.60
N GLY A 40 -17.92 -16.07 -29.69
CA GLY A 40 -17.33 -17.08 -30.57
C GLY A 40 -17.27 -18.50 -30.04
N ARG A 41 -18.43 -19.10 -29.83
CA ARG A 41 -18.64 -20.54 -29.92
C ARG A 41 -18.22 -21.05 -31.31
N VAL A 42 -17.12 -21.79 -31.44
CA VAL A 42 -16.87 -22.75 -32.54
C VAL A 42 -16.12 -23.98 -32.01
N THR A 43 -16.46 -25.10 -32.61
CA THR A 43 -16.21 -26.52 -32.33
C THR A 43 -14.76 -27.00 -32.36
N LYS A 44 -14.49 -28.09 -31.59
CA LYS A 44 -13.39 -29.08 -31.69
C LYS A 44 -13.14 -29.56 -33.15
N PRO A 45 -11.98 -30.16 -33.57
CA PRO A 45 -11.28 -31.26 -32.87
C PRO A 45 -9.73 -31.35 -33.03
N ALA A 46 -9.21 -32.48 -32.55
CA ALA A 46 -7.83 -32.90 -32.29
C ALA A 46 -6.86 -32.95 -33.49
N SER A 47 -5.57 -32.71 -33.20
CA SER A 47 -4.36 -33.40 -33.72
C SER A 47 -3.13 -32.62 -33.21
N ASN A 48 -2.30 -33.21 -32.35
CA ASN A 48 -1.09 -33.98 -32.68
C ASN A 48 0.03 -33.16 -33.38
N SER A 49 0.82 -32.44 -32.58
CA SER A 49 2.18 -31.99 -32.90
C SER A 49 2.96 -31.92 -31.58
N LYS A 50 3.67 -32.97 -31.18
CA LYS A 50 5.13 -33.12 -31.34
C LYS A 50 5.91 -31.80 -31.19
N SER A 51 6.76 -31.80 -30.16
CA SER A 51 8.13 -31.32 -30.21
C SER A 51 8.36 -29.81 -30.37
N THR A 52 8.66 -29.15 -29.27
CA THR A 52 10.05 -28.73 -28.99
C THR A 52 10.17 -28.40 -27.51
N ARG A 53 10.93 -29.23 -26.79
CA ARG A 53 11.57 -28.85 -25.53
C ARG A 53 12.57 -27.75 -25.86
N LEU A 54 12.20 -26.50 -25.65
CA LEU A 54 13.17 -25.43 -25.48
C LEU A 54 13.44 -25.33 -23.99
N SER A 55 14.53 -25.99 -23.60
CA SER A 55 15.22 -25.81 -22.34
C SER A 55 15.65 -24.34 -22.26
N ASN A 56 14.84 -23.50 -21.63
CA ASN A 56 15.29 -22.20 -21.16
C ASN A 56 15.99 -22.41 -19.81
N ASP A 57 17.21 -22.94 -19.89
CA ASP A 57 18.20 -22.89 -18.81
C ASP A 57 18.67 -21.43 -18.65
N HIS A 58 17.77 -20.55 -18.23
CA HIS A 58 18.16 -19.30 -17.60
C HIS A 58 18.52 -19.60 -16.15
N HIS A 59 19.77 -20.06 -15.98
CA HIS A 59 20.48 -19.91 -14.73
C HIS A 59 20.61 -18.40 -14.48
N SER A 60 19.60 -17.80 -13.85
CA SER A 60 19.82 -16.59 -13.09
C SER A 60 20.98 -16.89 -12.14
N PRO A 61 22.08 -16.12 -12.16
CA PRO A 61 23.02 -16.17 -11.07
C PRO A 61 22.26 -15.63 -9.86
N THR A 62 21.62 -16.53 -9.11
CA THR A 62 21.33 -16.29 -7.71
C THR A 62 22.69 -16.12 -7.08
N VAL A 63 23.15 -14.87 -7.06
CA VAL A 63 24.28 -14.44 -6.24
C VAL A 63 23.84 -14.75 -4.82
N ASN A 64 24.21 -15.93 -4.37
CA ASN A 64 23.90 -16.42 -3.06
C ASN A 64 24.89 -15.72 -2.12
N TRP A 65 24.61 -14.45 -1.82
CA TRP A 65 25.33 -13.62 -0.85
C TRP A 65 25.28 -14.18 0.58
N PHE A 66 24.75 -15.39 0.77
CA PHE A 66 24.54 -16.05 2.05
C PHE A 66 25.15 -17.46 2.14
N ARG A 67 26.22 -17.75 1.40
CA ARG A 67 27.11 -18.86 1.77
C ARG A 67 28.31 -18.34 2.53
N VAL A 68 28.06 -17.94 3.77
CA VAL A 68 29.11 -17.76 4.78
C VAL A 68 29.36 -19.16 5.33
N ASP A 69 30.51 -19.73 4.97
CA ASP A 69 31.02 -20.95 5.58
C ASP A 69 31.28 -20.66 7.07
N ASN A 70 30.28 -21.00 7.88
CA ASN A 70 30.26 -20.78 9.32
C ASN A 70 30.92 -21.98 10.02
N THR A 71 32.23 -22.15 9.80
CA THR A 71 33.08 -23.09 10.54
C THR A 71 34.37 -22.38 10.95
N SER A 72 34.24 -21.42 11.85
CA SER A 72 35.34 -21.07 12.72
C SER A 72 34.71 -20.71 14.05
N ASP A 73 35.04 -21.49 15.08
CA ASP A 73 34.76 -21.24 16.49
C ASP A 73 35.42 -19.93 16.95
N ASN A 74 34.91 -18.82 16.43
CA ASN A 74 35.23 -17.49 16.91
C ASN A 74 34.22 -17.21 18.02
N PRO A 75 34.62 -16.89 19.26
CA PRO A 75 33.69 -16.59 20.32
C PRO A 75 32.73 -15.51 19.84
N THR A 76 31.50 -15.93 19.56
CA THR A 76 30.38 -15.09 19.15
C THR A 76 30.18 -14.07 20.26
N THR A 77 30.86 -12.94 20.14
CA THR A 77 30.42 -11.69 20.75
C THR A 77 28.99 -11.55 20.27
N GLN A 78 28.02 -11.83 21.14
CA GLN A 78 26.63 -11.53 20.87
C GLN A 78 26.63 -10.09 20.38
N LEU A 79 26.37 -9.89 19.08
CA LEU A 79 26.30 -8.57 18.52
C LEU A 79 25.12 -7.93 19.22
N ASP A 80 25.41 -7.06 20.19
CA ASP A 80 24.40 -6.35 20.95
C ASP A 80 23.47 -5.66 19.95
N THR A 81 22.31 -6.26 19.69
CA THR A 81 21.31 -5.77 18.73
C THR A 81 20.76 -4.40 19.14
N ASN A 82 21.09 -3.95 20.34
CA ASN A 82 20.74 -2.65 20.92
C ASN A 82 21.69 -1.52 20.50
N LEU A 83 22.84 -1.82 19.88
CA LEU A 83 23.75 -0.77 19.41
C LEU A 83 23.27 -0.17 18.08
N PRO A 84 23.25 1.17 17.92
CA PRO A 84 22.80 1.83 16.70
C PRO A 84 23.49 1.36 15.41
N LYS A 85 24.75 0.91 15.48
CA LYS A 85 25.46 0.34 14.32
C LYS A 85 24.89 -0.99 13.81
N ASN A 86 24.07 -1.68 14.61
CA ASN A 86 23.45 -2.96 14.25
C ASN A 86 22.00 -2.79 13.77
N PHE A 87 21.48 -1.56 13.68
CA PHE A 87 20.16 -1.31 13.13
C PHE A 87 20.15 -1.53 11.61
N ARG A 88 18.96 -1.72 11.04
CA ARG A 88 18.79 -1.83 9.57
C ARG A 88 19.33 -0.61 8.82
N GLN A 89 19.35 0.55 9.48
CA GLN A 89 19.97 1.79 9.01
C GLN A 89 20.96 2.27 10.09
N PRO A 90 22.25 1.89 9.99
CA PRO A 90 23.23 2.27 10.98
C PRO A 90 23.50 3.77 10.95
N LEU A 91 23.71 4.36 12.12
CA LEU A 91 24.10 5.76 12.24
C LEU A 91 25.63 5.89 12.16
N THR A 92 26.11 6.81 11.34
CA THR A 92 27.52 7.16 11.22
C THR A 92 28.00 7.90 12.48
N CYS A 93 29.16 7.51 13.00
CA CYS A 93 29.78 8.16 14.15
C CYS A 93 30.14 9.62 13.83
N PHE A 94 29.59 10.57 14.58
CA PHE A 94 29.82 12.01 14.39
C PHE A 94 31.31 12.37 14.37
N PHE A 95 32.09 11.88 15.34
CA PHE A 95 33.52 12.19 15.44
C PHE A 95 34.33 11.62 14.28
N TRP A 96 34.03 10.38 13.87
CA TRP A 96 34.68 9.78 12.71
C TRP A 96 34.31 10.53 11.42
N TYR A 97 33.04 10.92 11.25
CA TYR A 97 32.62 11.64 10.05
C TYR A 97 33.30 13.01 9.94
N GLN A 98 33.25 13.80 11.02
CA GLN A 98 33.71 15.19 11.05
C GLN A 98 35.23 15.33 11.10
N TYR A 99 35.91 14.51 11.92
CA TYR A 99 37.35 14.64 12.18
C TYR A 99 38.17 13.51 11.58
N LYS A 100 37.54 12.54 10.89
CA LYS A 100 38.17 11.30 10.40
C LYS A 100 38.88 10.50 11.50
N ARG A 101 38.55 10.77 12.76
CA ARG A 101 39.16 10.16 13.94
C ARG A 101 38.13 10.00 15.05
N CYS A 102 37.99 8.77 15.55
CA CYS A 102 37.23 8.47 16.76
C CYS A 102 38.21 8.00 17.85
N SER A 103 37.97 8.35 19.11
CA SER A 103 38.76 7.85 20.24
C SER A 103 38.47 6.38 20.56
N LYS A 104 37.33 5.85 20.10
CA LYS A 104 36.93 4.45 20.27
C LYS A 104 37.37 3.62 19.08
N SER A 105 37.71 2.35 19.32
CA SER A 105 37.97 1.38 18.25
C SER A 105 36.69 1.06 17.46
N PHE A 106 36.84 0.41 16.30
CA PHE A 106 35.70 0.04 15.43
C PHE A 106 34.70 -0.90 16.12
N SER A 107 35.18 -1.82 16.96
CA SER A 107 34.35 -2.77 17.72
C SER A 107 33.65 -2.12 18.92
N GLU A 108 34.29 -1.16 19.59
CA GLU A 108 33.77 -0.51 20.81
C GLU A 108 32.87 0.69 20.53
N CYS A 109 32.98 1.30 19.35
CA CYS A 109 32.10 2.41 18.98
C CYS A 109 30.66 1.89 18.74
N PRO A 110 29.63 2.51 19.34
CA PRO A 110 28.23 2.11 19.10
C PRO A 110 27.70 2.56 17.73
N TYR A 111 28.47 3.35 16.98
CA TYR A 111 28.13 3.93 15.69
C TYR A 111 29.09 3.43 14.59
N ALA A 112 28.68 3.54 13.33
CA ALA A 112 29.47 3.11 12.17
C ALA A 112 30.64 4.07 11.87
N HIS A 113 31.84 3.54 11.57
CA HIS A 113 33.00 4.30 11.07
C HIS A 113 33.10 4.22 9.54
N TYR A 114 31.98 4.44 8.87
CA TYR A 114 31.85 4.61 7.42
C TYR A 114 30.61 5.47 7.18
N ASP A 115 30.52 6.13 6.02
CA ASP A 115 29.38 7.00 5.71
C ASP A 115 28.15 6.17 5.33
N THR A 116 27.11 6.27 6.15
CA THR A 116 25.82 5.58 5.97
C THR A 116 24.75 6.50 5.38
N GLY A 117 25.05 7.79 5.18
CA GLY A 117 24.08 8.84 4.85
C GLY A 117 23.28 9.36 6.05
N PHE A 118 23.41 8.75 7.23
CA PHE A 118 22.71 9.15 8.46
C PHE A 118 23.71 9.39 9.59
N ILE A 119 24.05 10.66 9.85
CA ILE A 119 25.06 11.02 10.86
C ILE A 119 24.40 11.09 12.25
N ALA A 120 25.02 10.46 13.24
CA ALA A 120 24.58 10.57 14.62
C ALA A 120 24.64 12.01 15.12
N LYS A 121 23.70 12.39 15.99
CA LYS A 121 23.68 13.73 16.60
C LYS A 121 24.99 13.99 17.34
N ALA A 122 25.54 15.19 17.19
CA ALA A 122 26.70 15.63 17.95
C ALA A 122 26.42 15.53 19.47
N PRO A 123 27.40 15.13 20.28
CA PRO A 123 27.22 15.10 21.73
C PRO A 123 26.92 16.50 22.26
N PHE A 124 26.04 16.56 23.25
CA PHE A 124 25.65 17.79 23.93
C PHE A 124 26.92 18.47 24.46
N GLY A 125 27.23 19.67 23.94
CA GLY A 125 28.44 20.43 24.28
C GLY A 125 29.24 20.90 23.05
N LEU A 126 29.24 20.16 21.95
CA LEU A 126 29.97 20.57 20.72
C LEU A 126 29.09 21.30 19.70
N ALA A 127 27.76 21.16 19.80
CA ALA A 127 26.81 21.73 18.85
C ALA A 127 26.19 23.07 19.28
N GLN A 128 26.68 23.72 20.34
CA GLN A 128 26.01 24.88 20.94
C GLN A 128 26.59 26.25 20.55
N SER A 129 27.10 26.40 19.32
CA SER A 129 27.29 27.75 18.76
C SER A 129 26.35 28.06 17.59
N SER A 130 25.50 27.12 17.16
CA SER A 130 24.26 27.52 16.53
C SER A 130 23.36 28.01 17.66
N THR A 131 23.34 29.32 17.85
CA THR A 131 22.31 30.03 18.63
C THR A 131 21.00 29.24 18.55
N PRO A 132 20.38 28.84 19.68
CA PRO A 132 19.01 28.35 19.64
C PRO A 132 18.25 29.36 18.79
N PRO A 133 17.50 28.96 17.75
CA PRO A 133 16.66 29.91 17.05
C PRO A 133 15.89 30.61 18.15
N GLU A 134 16.17 31.91 18.28
CA GLU A 134 15.58 32.78 19.27
C GLU A 134 14.10 32.43 19.29
N SER A 135 13.60 32.05 20.48
CA SER A 135 12.25 31.56 20.68
C SER A 135 11.26 32.66 20.29
N LEU A 136 11.05 32.84 18.99
CA LEU A 136 10.06 33.69 18.41
C LEU A 136 8.75 33.02 18.76
N SER A 137 8.17 33.44 19.87
CA SER A 137 6.78 33.11 20.19
C SER A 137 5.97 33.48 18.95
N PRO A 138 5.22 32.53 18.38
CA PRO A 138 4.48 32.77 17.15
C PRO A 138 3.60 34.02 17.32
N THR A 139 3.67 34.91 16.34
CA THR A 139 2.84 36.12 16.34
C THR A 139 1.36 35.72 16.33
N PRO A 140 0.45 36.57 16.84
CA PRO A 140 -0.99 36.25 16.82
C PRO A 140 -1.52 35.87 15.43
N ALA A 141 -1.01 36.51 14.37
CA ALA A 141 -1.36 36.19 12.99
C ALA A 141 -0.87 34.81 12.53
N GLU A 142 0.30 34.36 13.00
CA GLU A 142 0.79 33.01 12.73
C GLU A 142 -0.03 31.95 13.48
N LEU A 143 -0.44 32.27 14.72
CA LEU A 143 -1.28 31.38 15.51
C LEU A 143 -2.66 31.15 14.85
N ASP A 144 -3.26 32.20 14.28
CA ASP A 144 -4.51 32.10 13.53
C ASP A 144 -4.36 31.25 12.25
N ARG A 145 -3.23 31.38 11.53
CA ARG A 145 -2.93 30.54 10.36
C ARG A 145 -2.77 29.08 10.76
N MET A 146 -2.04 28.80 11.84
CA MET A 146 -1.87 27.45 12.36
C MET A 146 -3.21 26.85 12.80
N LYS A 147 -4.09 27.65 13.41
CA LYS A 147 -5.43 27.21 13.81
C LYS A 147 -6.28 26.80 12.61
N LEU A 148 -6.26 27.60 11.54
CA LEU A 148 -6.96 27.28 10.30
C LEU A 148 -6.42 26.01 9.66
N GLU A 149 -5.09 25.86 9.61
CA GLU A 149 -4.45 24.65 9.08
C GLU A 149 -4.81 23.40 9.90
N VAL A 150 -4.86 23.53 11.23
CA VAL A 150 -5.31 22.43 12.11
C VAL A 150 -6.78 22.09 11.83
N GLU A 151 -7.64 23.07 11.63
CA GLU A 151 -9.05 22.84 11.30
C GLU A 151 -9.24 22.14 9.94
N ASP A 152 -8.47 22.52 8.93
CA ASP A 152 -8.51 21.85 7.63
C ASP A 152 -7.99 20.41 7.73
N LYS A 153 -6.92 20.19 8.51
CA LYS A 153 -6.40 18.85 8.77
C LYS A 153 -7.40 17.98 9.53
N THR A 154 -8.11 18.51 10.53
CA THR A 154 -9.12 17.74 11.27
C THR A 154 -10.30 17.36 10.37
N LYS A 155 -10.77 18.27 9.51
CA LYS A 155 -11.79 17.96 8.50
C LYS A 155 -11.31 16.91 7.51
N ALA A 156 -10.08 17.00 7.04
CA ALA A 156 -9.49 16.02 6.12
C ALA A 156 -9.38 14.63 6.76
N LEU A 157 -9.00 14.56 8.04
CA LEU A 157 -8.97 13.30 8.80
C LEU A 157 -10.36 12.71 9.00
N ALA A 158 -11.35 13.53 9.39
CA ALA A 158 -12.74 13.08 9.54
C ALA A 158 -13.35 12.57 8.23
N GLN A 159 -12.95 13.12 7.07
CA GLN A 159 -13.35 12.58 5.77
C GLN A 159 -12.70 11.22 5.52
N ARG A 160 -11.40 11.08 5.78
CA ARG A 160 -10.69 9.80 5.61
C ARG A 160 -11.27 8.70 6.49
N GLU A 161 -11.68 9.04 7.71
CA GLU A 161 -12.35 8.12 8.64
C GLU A 161 -13.67 7.59 8.06
N ARG A 162 -14.52 8.48 7.52
CA ARG A 162 -15.75 8.07 6.82
C ARG A 162 -15.48 7.19 5.60
N ASP A 163 -14.47 7.52 4.80
CA ASP A 163 -14.09 6.71 3.64
C ASP A 163 -13.60 5.31 4.04
N VAL A 164 -12.92 5.18 5.19
CA VAL A 164 -12.50 3.89 5.74
C VAL A 164 -13.71 3.09 6.21
N GLU A 165 -14.63 3.71 6.94
CA GLU A 165 -15.86 3.06 7.41
C GLU A 165 -16.70 2.52 6.24
N GLU A 166 -16.86 3.29 5.16
CA GLU A 166 -17.57 2.83 3.95
C GLU A 166 -16.89 1.61 3.29
N ARG A 167 -15.56 1.60 3.25
CA ARG A 167 -14.79 0.47 2.72
C ARG A 167 -14.92 -0.76 3.61
N GLU A 168 -14.91 -0.59 4.93
CA GLU A 168 -15.10 -1.69 5.88
C GLU A 168 -16.46 -2.34 5.71
N VAL A 169 -17.54 -1.55 5.60
CA VAL A 169 -18.89 -2.07 5.30
C VAL A 169 -18.91 -2.87 4.00
N THR A 170 -18.26 -2.35 2.96
CA THR A 170 -18.16 -3.03 1.66
C THR A 170 -17.40 -4.35 1.75
N VAL A 171 -16.32 -4.40 2.53
CA VAL A 171 -15.53 -5.62 2.77
C VAL A 171 -16.38 -6.66 3.50
N VAL A 172 -17.07 -6.27 4.57
CA VAL A 172 -17.94 -7.18 5.35
C VAL A 172 -19.05 -7.78 4.48
N GLU A 173 -19.67 -7.00 3.59
CA GLU A 173 -20.69 -7.52 2.68
C GLU A 173 -20.09 -8.50 1.66
N LYS A 174 -18.89 -8.20 1.12
CA LYS A 174 -18.17 -9.13 0.23
C LYS A 174 -17.79 -10.43 0.94
N GLU A 175 -17.32 -10.36 2.17
CA GLU A 175 -17.03 -11.53 3.00
C GLU A 175 -18.28 -12.37 3.22
N ARG A 176 -19.42 -11.74 3.52
CA ARG A 176 -20.71 -12.42 3.67
C ARG A 176 -21.13 -13.11 2.36
N GLN A 177 -20.96 -12.46 1.22
CA GLN A 177 -21.23 -13.06 -0.09
C GLN A 177 -20.31 -14.24 -0.38
N PHE A 178 -19.02 -14.11 -0.07
CA PHE A 178 -18.06 -15.20 -0.24
C PHE A 178 -18.40 -16.39 0.66
N ALA A 179 -18.76 -16.16 1.92
CA ALA A 179 -19.20 -17.19 2.84
C ALA A 179 -20.46 -17.92 2.34
N ARG A 180 -21.42 -17.22 1.74
CA ARG A 180 -22.59 -17.85 1.11
C ARG A 180 -22.19 -18.75 -0.07
N LYS A 181 -21.29 -18.27 -0.93
CA LYS A 181 -20.78 -19.04 -2.08
C LYS A 181 -20.03 -20.29 -1.61
N MET A 182 -19.16 -20.16 -0.61
CA MET A 182 -18.41 -21.28 -0.04
C MET A 182 -19.35 -22.37 0.51
N ARG A 183 -20.38 -22.00 1.27
CA ARG A 183 -21.40 -22.96 1.75
C ARG A 183 -22.14 -23.66 0.60
N SER A 184 -22.41 -22.96 -0.50
CA SER A 184 -23.04 -23.57 -1.68
C SER A 184 -22.12 -24.58 -2.36
N VAL A 185 -20.83 -24.25 -2.48
CA VAL A 185 -19.81 -25.14 -3.06
C VAL A 185 -19.65 -26.39 -2.19
N GLU A 186 -19.55 -26.23 -0.87
CA GLU A 186 -19.45 -27.34 0.08
C GLU A 186 -20.64 -28.30 -0.03
N LYS A 187 -21.88 -27.77 -0.08
CA LYS A 187 -23.08 -28.59 -0.31
C LYS A 187 -23.03 -29.34 -1.64
N ALA A 188 -22.60 -28.68 -2.71
CA ALA A 188 -22.48 -29.31 -4.03
C ALA A 188 -21.44 -30.43 -4.04
N LEU A 189 -20.31 -30.25 -3.35
CA LEU A 189 -19.29 -31.29 -3.17
C LEU A 189 -19.84 -32.46 -2.37
N GLY A 190 -20.54 -32.22 -1.26
CA GLY A 190 -21.16 -33.29 -0.47
C GLY A 190 -22.22 -34.10 -1.25
N VAL A 191 -22.97 -33.47 -2.17
CA VAL A 191 -23.89 -34.20 -3.07
C VAL A 191 -23.11 -35.07 -4.06
N ARG A 192 -22.05 -34.52 -4.68
CA ARG A 192 -21.20 -35.28 -5.62
C ARG A 192 -20.54 -36.46 -4.94
N GLU A 193 -20.04 -36.29 -3.72
CA GLU A 193 -19.44 -37.36 -2.92
C GLU A 193 -20.43 -38.51 -2.68
N LYS A 194 -21.67 -38.20 -2.28
CA LYS A 194 -22.73 -39.21 -2.11
C LYS A 194 -23.04 -39.97 -3.41
N ILE A 195 -23.05 -39.27 -4.55
CA ILE A 195 -23.27 -39.90 -5.87
C ILE A 195 -22.13 -40.86 -6.20
N VAL A 196 -20.87 -40.42 -6.01
CA VAL A 196 -19.69 -41.27 -6.24
C VAL A 196 -19.73 -42.50 -5.35
N LYS A 197 -20.03 -42.33 -4.05
CA LYS A 197 -20.13 -43.44 -3.10
C LYS A 197 -21.20 -44.47 -3.49
N ARG A 198 -22.40 -44.03 -3.90
CA ARG A 198 -23.46 -44.93 -4.40
C ARG A 198 -23.03 -45.68 -5.65
N ARG A 199 -22.31 -45.02 -6.56
CA ARG A 199 -21.78 -45.65 -7.78
C ARG A 199 -20.72 -46.70 -7.46
N GLU A 200 -19.83 -46.40 -6.52
CA GLU A 200 -18.80 -47.34 -6.06
C GLU A 200 -19.42 -48.58 -5.40
N GLU A 201 -20.42 -48.39 -4.54
CA GLU A 201 -21.15 -49.49 -3.91
C GLU A 201 -21.88 -50.38 -4.93
N ALA A 202 -22.48 -49.77 -5.96
CA ALA A 202 -23.12 -50.51 -7.05
C ALA A 202 -22.11 -51.37 -7.82
N LEU A 203 -20.92 -50.84 -8.11
CA LEU A 203 -19.85 -51.60 -8.78
C LEU A 203 -19.37 -52.78 -7.93
N ARG A 204 -19.15 -52.57 -6.61
CA ARG A 204 -18.77 -53.66 -5.69
C ARG A 204 -19.81 -54.78 -5.64
N ARG A 205 -21.10 -54.45 -5.72
CA ARG A 205 -22.18 -55.45 -5.78
C ARG A 205 -22.18 -56.24 -7.09
N SER A 206 -21.87 -55.59 -8.21
CA SER A 206 -21.79 -56.26 -9.51
C SER A 206 -20.63 -57.24 -9.62
N ASP A 207 -19.45 -56.91 -9.06
CA ASP A 207 -18.27 -57.78 -9.13
C ASP A 207 -18.36 -59.03 -8.23
N GLY A 208 -19.16 -58.97 -7.15
CA GLY A 208 -19.31 -60.07 -6.20
C GLY A 208 -20.28 -61.19 -6.62
N GLY A 209 -21.11 -60.98 -7.65
CA GLY A 209 -22.20 -61.89 -8.02
C GLY A 209 -21.92 -62.86 -9.18
N GLY A 210 -20.69 -62.90 -9.72
CA GLY A 210 -20.35 -63.63 -10.94
C GLY A 210 -19.49 -64.89 -10.77
N ARG A 211 -19.51 -65.54 -9.59
CA ARG A 211 -18.60 -66.65 -9.27
C ARG A 211 -19.29 -67.91 -8.72
N GLU A 212 -20.50 -68.21 -9.20
CA GLU A 212 -21.20 -69.49 -8.98
C GLU A 212 -21.27 -70.30 -10.27
#